data_AF-A0A8T7FBW4-F1
#
_entry.id   AF-A0A8T7FBW4-F1
#
_cell.length_a   1.000
_cell.length_b   1.000
_cell.length_c   1.000
_cell.angle_alpha   90.00
_cell.angle_beta   90.00
_cell.angle_gamma   90.00
#
_symmetry.space_group_name_H-M   'P 1'
#
loop_
_entity.id
_entity.type
_entity.pdbx_description
1 polymer ?
#
loop_
_entity_poly.entity_id
_entity_poly.type
_entity_poly.pdbx_seq_one_letter_code
_entity_poly.pdbx_strand_id
1 'polypeptide(L)'
;MKSLWKTILDGLTYKDLAGKRQPRIYTVVTGLILLLLFVAGGMAGLNRYLLMSRVQATPEAVTHPTQTMEPVATESIVTSPSGGVNSFGCPTDSSEWSFTPTMISENYQIIQPACVYQGLEKSIAWALAVREGYSRAEATELLGFSEMPMRQMETVTLPKDANDLVDVPVSFIPPNPDFKEWRLNANGEAAVAYALRGCFETSTVKGNRVDIWGGEYPVICLVVEDAENTHILYALNDHLYISPATPMRSFLLFGYLGDGQWVWLGTQTEPKLEITDVTENASDRLTVATLYDSQPWDAKWLSNTYHLDMQPLPENWRSFTDENEKQYILSVLSGTAP
;
A
#
# COMPACT_ATOMS: atom_id res chain seq x y z
N MET A 1 37.46 -28.69 -12.93
CA MET A 1 36.82 -28.17 -14.17
C MET A 1 36.84 -29.14 -15.36
N LYS A 2 37.99 -29.74 -15.76
CA LYS A 2 38.05 -30.64 -16.96
C LYS A 2 37.17 -31.91 -16.87
N SER A 3 36.99 -32.49 -15.68
CA SER A 3 36.14 -33.68 -15.48
C SER A 3 34.64 -33.36 -15.64
N LEU A 4 34.17 -32.30 -14.97
CA LEU A 4 32.80 -31.80 -15.04
C LEU A 4 32.36 -31.49 -16.47
N TRP A 5 33.22 -30.82 -17.25
CA TRP A 5 32.90 -30.46 -18.63
C TRP A 5 32.73 -31.69 -19.53
N LYS A 6 33.53 -32.73 -19.30
CA LYS A 6 33.42 -34.00 -20.02
C LYS A 6 32.12 -34.75 -19.67
N THR A 7 31.76 -34.77 -18.38
CA THR A 7 30.49 -35.37 -17.92
C THR A 7 29.28 -34.65 -18.49
N ILE A 8 29.30 -33.32 -18.55
CA ILE A 8 28.24 -32.51 -19.17
C ILE A 8 28.15 -32.82 -20.68
N LEU A 9 29.28 -32.87 -21.38
CA LEU A 9 29.31 -33.12 -22.82
C LEU A 9 28.83 -34.54 -23.18
N ASP A 10 29.18 -35.53 -22.36
CA ASP A 10 28.72 -36.92 -22.51
C ASP A 10 27.23 -37.07 -22.13
N GLY A 11 26.70 -36.19 -21.28
CA GLY A 11 25.27 -36.10 -20.98
C GLY A 11 24.44 -35.43 -22.09
N LEU A 12 25.03 -34.50 -22.86
CA LEU A 12 24.33 -33.74 -23.91
C LEU A 12 24.46 -34.36 -25.32
N THR A 13 25.39 -35.29 -25.51
CA THR A 13 25.68 -35.94 -26.80
C THR A 13 25.61 -37.47 -26.68
N TYR A 14 25.50 -38.18 -27.81
CA TYR A 14 25.69 -39.62 -27.89
C TYR A 14 26.56 -39.95 -29.11
N LYS A 15 27.20 -41.13 -29.13
CA LYS A 15 27.93 -41.59 -30.32
C LYS A 15 27.00 -42.39 -31.22
N ASP A 16 26.94 -42.03 -32.49
CA ASP A 16 26.26 -42.82 -33.51
C ASP A 16 27.04 -44.11 -33.83
N LEU A 17 26.45 -45.00 -34.62
CA LEU A 17 27.05 -46.28 -35.02
C LEU A 17 28.36 -46.11 -35.81
N ALA A 18 28.64 -44.91 -36.34
CA ALA A 18 29.88 -44.54 -37.02
C ALA A 18 30.90 -43.86 -36.08
N GLY A 19 30.62 -43.80 -34.78
CA GLY A 19 31.50 -43.25 -33.75
C GLY A 19 31.52 -41.72 -33.66
N LYS A 20 30.69 -41.00 -34.46
CA LYS A 20 30.59 -39.54 -34.41
C LYS A 20 29.65 -39.11 -33.28
N ARG A 21 30.01 -38.03 -32.59
CA ARG A 21 29.19 -37.46 -31.52
C ARG A 21 28.05 -36.64 -32.13
N GLN A 22 26.81 -37.02 -31.83
CA GLN A 22 25.59 -36.32 -32.21
C GLN A 22 24.93 -35.72 -30.96
N PRO A 23 24.36 -34.51 -31.03
CA PRO A 23 23.57 -33.97 -29.92
C PRO A 23 22.31 -34.79 -29.72
N ARG A 24 21.91 -34.98 -28.46
CA ARG A 24 20.62 -35.62 -28.15
C ARG A 24 19.48 -34.67 -28.49
N ILE A 25 18.32 -35.23 -28.85
CA ILE A 25 17.16 -34.45 -29.33
C ILE A 25 16.74 -33.38 -28.31
N TYR A 26 16.69 -33.70 -27.01
CA TYR A 26 16.37 -32.71 -25.98
C TYR A 26 17.39 -31.57 -25.92
N THR A 27 18.68 -31.81 -26.18
CA THR A 27 19.70 -30.76 -26.25
C THR A 27 19.41 -29.78 -27.39
N VAL A 28 18.97 -30.29 -28.53
CA VAL A 28 18.60 -29.48 -29.70
C VAL A 28 17.34 -28.66 -29.41
N VAL A 29 16.32 -29.28 -28.83
CA VAL A 29 15.06 -28.61 -28.49
C VAL A 29 15.26 -27.53 -27.42
N THR A 30 15.98 -27.83 -26.33
CA THR A 30 16.28 -26.85 -25.28
C THR A 30 17.13 -25.70 -25.82
N GLY A 31 18.09 -25.98 -26.70
CA GLY A 31 18.87 -24.95 -27.38
C GLY A 31 18.01 -24.01 -28.25
N LEU A 32 17.04 -24.56 -28.98
CA LEU A 32 16.07 -23.78 -29.76
C LEU A 32 15.16 -22.91 -28.88
N ILE A 33 14.69 -23.44 -27.74
CA ILE A 33 13.88 -22.67 -26.78
C ILE A 33 14.69 -21.51 -26.20
N LEU A 34 15.93 -21.76 -25.78
CA LEU A 34 16.83 -20.72 -25.28
C LEU A 34 17.12 -19.65 -26.34
N LEU A 35 17.34 -20.05 -27.59
CA LEU A 35 17.52 -19.13 -28.71
C LEU A 35 16.28 -18.24 -28.90
N LEU A 36 15.08 -18.82 -28.87
CA LEU A 36 13.82 -18.08 -29.00
C LEU A 36 13.63 -17.10 -27.85
N LEU A 37 13.93 -17.50 -26.61
CA LEU A 37 13.89 -16.61 -25.45
C LEU A 37 14.91 -15.47 -25.57
N PHE A 38 16.10 -15.74 -26.09
CA PHE A 38 17.13 -14.71 -26.28
C PHE A 38 16.73 -13.71 -27.37
N VAL A 39 16.12 -14.18 -28.46
CA VAL A 39 15.61 -13.32 -29.53
C VAL A 39 14.42 -12.49 -29.04
N ALA A 40 13.47 -13.09 -28.34
CA ALA A 40 12.31 -12.37 -27.77
C ALA A 40 12.74 -11.34 -26.72
N GLY A 41 13.61 -11.72 -25.78
CA GLY A 41 14.17 -10.82 -24.77
C GLY A 41 15.01 -9.70 -25.38
N GLY A 42 15.81 -10.01 -26.41
CA GLY A 42 16.58 -9.02 -27.16
C GLY A 42 15.69 -8.01 -27.89
N MET A 43 14.63 -8.48 -28.56
CA MET A 43 13.66 -7.59 -29.21
C MET A 43 12.90 -6.72 -28.21
N ALA A 44 12.48 -7.27 -27.06
CA ALA A 44 11.84 -6.48 -26.01
C ALA A 44 12.77 -5.40 -25.44
N GLY A 45 14.04 -5.73 -25.20
CA GLY A 45 15.05 -4.77 -24.76
C GLY A 45 15.33 -3.68 -25.80
N LEU A 46 15.45 -4.05 -27.08
CA LEU A 46 15.69 -3.10 -28.17
C LEU A 46 14.48 -2.18 -28.38
N ASN A 47 13.26 -2.71 -28.28
CA ASN A 47 12.03 -1.92 -28.40
C ASN A 47 11.91 -0.91 -27.25
N ARG A 48 12.27 -1.32 -26.02
CA ARG A 48 12.34 -0.42 -24.86
C ARG A 48 13.38 0.69 -25.05
N TYR A 49 14.56 0.36 -25.57
CA TYR A 49 15.61 1.35 -25.86
C TYR A 49 15.15 2.37 -26.91
N LEU A 50 14.52 1.90 -28.00
CA LEU A 50 13.98 2.79 -29.05
C LEU A 50 12.87 3.71 -28.53
N LEU A 51 11.97 3.22 -27.67
CA LEU A 51 10.95 4.05 -27.05
C LEU A 51 11.54 5.14 -26.14
N MET A 52 12.50 4.80 -25.27
CA MET A 52 13.14 5.80 -24.39
C MET A 52 13.93 6.86 -25.18
N SER A 53 14.61 6.47 -26.27
CA SER A 53 15.34 7.43 -27.11
C SER A 53 14.45 8.47 -27.82
N ARG A 54 13.16 8.18 -28.03
CA ARG A 54 12.20 9.15 -28.57
C ARG A 54 11.67 10.15 -27.54
N VAL A 55 11.74 9.82 -26.25
CA VAL A 55 11.23 10.67 -25.15
C VAL A 55 12.26 11.73 -24.72
N GLN A 56 13.53 11.61 -25.14
CA GLN A 56 14.58 12.62 -24.89
C GLN A 56 14.79 13.63 -26.03
N ALA A 57 13.86 13.74 -26.99
CA ALA A 57 13.88 14.83 -27.97
C ALA A 57 13.36 16.14 -27.33
N THR A 58 14.30 16.92 -26.79
CA THR A 58 14.37 18.39 -26.70
C THR A 58 13.04 19.15 -26.45
N PRO A 59 12.81 19.75 -25.27
CA PRO A 59 11.72 20.73 -25.13
C PRO A 59 12.02 21.93 -26.03
N GLU A 60 11.08 22.25 -26.91
CA GLU A 60 11.12 23.43 -27.76
C GLU A 60 11.03 24.68 -26.86
N ALA A 61 12.05 25.54 -26.93
CA ALA A 61 12.08 26.77 -26.13
C ALA A 61 11.04 27.76 -26.69
N VAL A 62 9.94 27.94 -25.97
CA VAL A 62 8.99 29.02 -26.23
C VAL A 62 9.66 30.36 -25.91
N THR A 63 9.95 31.15 -26.93
CA THR A 63 10.50 32.50 -26.79
C THR A 63 9.34 33.50 -26.70
N HIS A 64 9.12 34.05 -25.51
CA HIS A 64 8.31 35.26 -25.33
C HIS A 64 9.21 36.50 -25.56
N PRO A 65 8.81 37.49 -26.37
CA PRO A 65 9.58 38.71 -26.55
C PRO A 65 9.32 39.66 -25.38
N THR A 66 10.21 39.69 -24.39
CA THR A 66 10.24 40.75 -23.38
C THR A 66 11.21 41.84 -23.82
N GLN A 67 10.67 43.04 -24.05
CA GLN A 67 11.43 44.23 -24.40
C GLN A 67 12.43 44.59 -23.31
N THR A 68 13.67 44.83 -23.74
CA THR A 68 14.76 45.40 -22.97
C THR A 68 14.44 46.83 -22.52
N MET A 69 14.51 47.10 -21.22
CA MET A 69 14.87 48.43 -20.72
C MET A 69 16.12 48.31 -19.84
N GLU A 70 17.08 49.20 -20.11
CA GLU A 70 18.37 49.36 -19.44
C GLU A 70 18.24 49.75 -17.94
N PRO A 71 19.31 49.51 -17.15
CA PRO A 71 19.28 49.63 -15.69
C PRO A 71 19.53 51.07 -15.24
N VAL A 72 18.73 51.57 -14.28
CA VAL A 72 19.03 52.80 -13.56
C VAL A 72 19.01 52.55 -12.04
N ALA A 73 20.19 52.76 -11.46
CA ALA A 73 20.56 53.13 -10.09
C ALA A 73 19.89 52.46 -8.88
N THR A 74 20.73 51.73 -8.14
CA THR A 74 20.60 51.33 -6.74
C THR A 74 20.31 52.52 -5.82
N GLU A 75 19.17 52.49 -5.13
CA GLU A 75 19.04 53.07 -3.79
C GLU A 75 18.65 51.96 -2.81
N SER A 76 19.46 51.84 -1.76
CA SER A 76 19.31 50.88 -0.68
C SER A 76 18.37 51.46 0.38
N ILE A 77 17.23 50.81 0.60
CA ILE A 77 16.43 51.00 1.82
C ILE A 77 16.02 49.63 2.38
N VAL A 78 16.74 49.26 3.43
CA VAL A 78 16.34 48.60 4.69
C VAL A 78 15.29 47.48 4.63
N THR A 79 15.79 46.31 5.06
CA THR A 79 15.16 45.05 5.41
C THR A 79 13.83 45.15 6.18
N SER A 80 12.84 44.37 5.73
CA SER A 80 11.88 43.68 6.61
C SER A 80 11.55 42.32 5.99
N PRO A 81 11.79 41.19 6.70
CA PRO A 81 11.47 39.86 6.21
C PRO A 81 10.00 39.57 6.51
N SER A 82 9.19 39.33 5.49
CA SER A 82 7.82 38.85 5.67
C SER A 82 7.50 37.83 4.59
N GLY A 83 7.85 36.58 4.89
CA GLY A 83 7.07 35.39 4.55
C GLY A 83 6.83 35.12 3.07
N GLY A 84 7.78 34.44 2.44
CA GLY A 84 7.41 33.49 1.40
C GLY A 84 6.65 32.31 2.02
N VAL A 85 5.55 31.90 1.40
CA VAL A 85 5.30 30.57 0.82
C VAL A 85 4.02 30.74 0.00
N ASN A 86 4.10 30.57 -1.31
CA ASN A 86 2.92 30.35 -2.13
C ASN A 86 2.30 29.00 -1.72
N SER A 87 1.26 29.04 -0.89
CA SER A 87 0.40 27.91 -0.60
C SER A 87 -0.44 27.58 -1.84
N PHE A 88 0.16 26.88 -2.80
CA PHE A 88 -0.62 26.07 -3.73
C PHE A 88 -1.04 24.82 -2.94
N GLY A 89 -2.28 24.79 -2.47
CA GLY A 89 -2.85 23.64 -1.77
C GLY A 89 -2.86 22.40 -2.67
N CYS A 90 -2.80 21.21 -2.07
CA CYS A 90 -2.89 19.97 -2.82
C CYS A 90 -4.25 19.87 -3.54
N PRO A 91 -4.32 19.47 -4.82
CA PRO A 91 -5.60 19.33 -5.52
C PRO A 91 -6.50 18.32 -4.82
N THR A 92 -7.75 18.71 -4.55
CA THR A 92 -8.76 17.85 -3.93
C THR A 92 -9.75 17.27 -4.95
N ASP A 93 -9.81 17.80 -6.17
CA ASP A 93 -10.55 17.16 -7.25
C ASP A 93 -9.74 15.99 -7.81
N SER A 94 -10.25 14.77 -7.72
CA SER A 94 -9.55 13.58 -8.21
C SER A 94 -9.35 13.58 -9.72
N SER A 95 -10.13 14.36 -10.47
CA SER A 95 -9.95 14.51 -11.92
C SER A 95 -8.70 15.31 -12.30
N GLU A 96 -8.12 16.05 -11.35
CA GLU A 96 -6.85 16.77 -11.52
C GLU A 96 -5.64 15.89 -11.21
N TRP A 97 -5.86 14.67 -10.72
CA TRP A 97 -4.79 13.74 -10.38
C TRP A 97 -4.38 12.92 -11.60
N SER A 98 -3.09 12.59 -11.65
CA SER A 98 -2.59 11.63 -12.64
C SER A 98 -2.20 10.33 -11.96
N PHE A 99 -2.52 9.22 -12.62
CA PHE A 99 -2.20 7.89 -12.15
C PHE A 99 -1.11 7.28 -13.02
N THR A 100 0.03 6.95 -12.40
CA THR A 100 1.19 6.39 -13.10
C THR A 100 1.40 4.93 -12.70
N PRO A 101 1.43 3.98 -13.66
CA PRO A 101 1.75 2.59 -13.38
C PRO A 101 3.11 2.41 -12.69
N THR A 102 3.23 1.36 -11.89
CA THR A 102 4.52 0.95 -11.31
C THR A 102 5.11 -0.23 -12.07
N MET A 103 6.35 -0.59 -11.75
CA MET A 103 6.97 -1.82 -12.25
C MET A 103 6.32 -3.10 -11.68
N ILE A 104 5.50 -2.97 -10.63
CA ILE A 104 4.87 -4.09 -9.92
C ILE A 104 3.42 -4.29 -10.37
N SER A 105 2.72 -3.22 -10.75
CA SER A 105 1.32 -3.29 -11.16
C SER A 105 0.93 -2.21 -12.17
N GLU A 106 0.13 -2.63 -13.15
CA GLU A 106 -0.58 -1.71 -14.05
C GLU A 106 -1.90 -1.21 -13.45
N ASN A 107 -2.52 -1.99 -12.56
CA ASN A 107 -3.80 -1.69 -11.94
C ASN A 107 -3.64 -0.81 -10.69
N TYR A 108 -2.61 -1.05 -9.87
CA TYR A 108 -2.34 -0.28 -8.67
C TYR A 108 -1.23 0.73 -8.96
N GLN A 109 -1.63 1.98 -9.06
CA GLN A 109 -0.85 3.08 -9.63
C GLN A 109 -0.45 4.09 -8.56
N ILE A 110 0.53 4.93 -8.89
CA ILE A 110 0.96 6.08 -8.06
C ILE A 110 0.09 7.28 -8.44
N ILE A 111 -0.52 7.92 -7.45
CA ILE A 111 -1.19 9.21 -7.60
C ILE A 111 -0.16 10.34 -7.59
N GLN A 112 -0.24 11.24 -8.56
CA GLN A 112 0.45 12.52 -8.54
C GLN A 112 -0.55 13.69 -8.59
N PRO A 113 -0.31 14.77 -7.81
CA PRO A 113 0.86 14.99 -6.95
C PRO A 113 0.84 14.17 -5.65
N ALA A 114 2.02 13.82 -5.13
CA ALA A 114 2.17 12.97 -3.93
C ALA A 114 1.53 13.56 -2.66
N CYS A 115 1.32 14.88 -2.61
CA CYS A 115 0.63 15.53 -1.50
C CYS A 115 -0.79 14.99 -1.25
N VAL A 116 -1.42 14.35 -2.24
CA VAL A 116 -2.78 13.78 -2.12
C VAL A 116 -2.83 12.73 -1.01
N TYR A 117 -1.72 12.02 -0.79
CA TYR A 117 -1.63 11.01 0.26
C TYR A 117 -1.71 11.59 1.68
N GLN A 118 -1.54 12.89 1.90
CA GLN A 118 -1.66 13.48 3.25
C GLN A 118 -3.04 13.23 3.87
N GLY A 119 -4.11 13.30 3.06
CA GLY A 119 -5.46 12.96 3.52
C GLY A 119 -5.62 11.46 3.84
N LEU A 120 -4.99 10.61 3.03
CA LEU A 120 -4.97 9.16 3.24
C LEU A 120 -4.21 8.81 4.53
N GLU A 121 -3.03 9.40 4.73
CA GLU A 121 -2.18 9.25 5.91
C GLU A 121 -2.96 9.55 7.19
N LYS A 122 -3.81 10.57 7.20
CA LYS A 122 -4.66 10.89 8.36
C LYS A 122 -5.63 9.75 8.71
N SER A 123 -6.19 9.09 7.70
CA SER A 123 -7.11 7.94 7.89
C SER A 123 -6.35 6.67 8.29
N ILE A 124 -5.12 6.53 7.82
CA ILE A 124 -4.19 5.47 8.24
C ILE A 124 -3.77 5.67 9.70
N ALA A 125 -3.50 6.91 10.12
CA ALA A 125 -3.24 7.24 11.51
C ALA A 125 -4.42 6.85 12.41
N TRP A 126 -5.65 7.08 11.95
CA TRP A 126 -6.84 6.64 12.67
C TRP A 126 -6.91 5.12 12.81
N ALA A 127 -6.70 4.39 11.71
CA ALA A 127 -6.72 2.92 11.73
C ALA A 127 -5.62 2.35 12.64
N LEU A 128 -4.43 2.97 12.61
CA LEU A 128 -3.29 2.57 13.43
C LEU A 128 -3.50 2.87 14.92
N ALA A 129 -4.01 4.06 15.25
CA ALA A 129 -4.34 4.42 16.63
C ALA A 129 -5.33 3.43 17.26
N VAL A 130 -6.32 2.96 16.49
CA VAL A 130 -7.24 1.91 16.95
C VAL A 130 -6.53 0.60 17.30
N ARG A 131 -5.42 0.24 16.62
CA ARG A 131 -4.59 -0.94 16.93
C ARG A 131 -3.66 -0.74 18.14
N GLU A 132 -3.54 0.50 18.60
CA GLU A 132 -2.66 0.95 19.67
C GLU A 132 -3.41 1.32 20.95
N GLY A 133 -4.67 0.89 21.07
CA GLY A 133 -5.46 1.00 22.28
C GLY A 133 -6.36 2.22 22.37
N TYR A 134 -6.39 3.09 21.36
CA TYR A 134 -7.39 4.14 21.28
C TYR A 134 -8.73 3.53 20.90
N SER A 135 -9.80 3.98 21.54
CA SER A 135 -11.16 3.69 21.05
C SER A 135 -11.37 4.42 19.71
N ARG A 136 -12.34 3.96 18.92
CA ARG A 136 -12.67 4.63 17.66
C ARG A 136 -13.10 6.07 17.88
N ALA A 137 -13.90 6.32 18.92
CA ALA A 137 -14.33 7.67 19.28
C ALA A 137 -13.14 8.57 19.65
N GLU A 138 -12.24 8.10 20.53
CA GLU A 138 -11.04 8.86 20.91
C GLU A 138 -10.14 9.14 19.69
N ALA A 139 -9.87 8.13 18.84
CA ALA A 139 -9.05 8.29 17.66
C ALA A 139 -9.68 9.27 16.65
N THR A 140 -11.01 9.24 16.49
CA THR A 140 -11.77 10.17 15.64
C THR A 140 -11.63 11.60 16.14
N GLU A 141 -11.80 11.82 17.44
CA GLU A 141 -11.70 13.16 18.05
C GLU A 141 -10.27 13.70 17.98
N LEU A 142 -9.28 12.92 18.41
CA LEU A 142 -7.87 13.34 18.49
C LEU A 142 -7.28 13.69 17.12
N LEU A 143 -7.69 12.97 16.08
CA LEU A 143 -7.28 13.27 14.72
C LEU A 143 -8.18 14.34 14.06
N GLY A 144 -9.21 14.84 14.72
CA GLY A 144 -10.05 15.92 14.21
C GLY A 144 -10.87 15.50 12.99
N PHE A 145 -11.48 14.32 13.04
CA PHE A 145 -12.52 13.91 12.11
C PHE A 145 -13.89 14.30 12.66
N SER A 146 -14.82 14.72 11.79
CA SER A 146 -16.20 15.03 12.19
C SER A 146 -17.06 13.77 12.42
N GLU A 147 -16.69 12.67 11.78
CA GLU A 147 -17.31 11.36 11.92
C GLU A 147 -16.23 10.27 11.84
N MET A 148 -16.53 9.05 12.27
CA MET A 148 -15.59 7.95 12.14
C MET A 148 -15.24 7.73 10.65
N PRO A 149 -13.95 7.77 10.25
CA PRO A 149 -13.53 7.63 8.86
C PRO A 149 -13.57 6.17 8.41
N MET A 150 -14.74 5.53 8.53
CA MET A 150 -15.00 4.16 8.14
C MET A 150 -16.41 4.04 7.55
N ARG A 151 -16.58 3.15 6.56
CA ARG A 151 -17.87 2.88 5.91
C ARG A 151 -18.07 1.38 5.86
N GLN A 152 -19.09 0.87 6.55
CA GLN A 152 -19.35 -0.57 6.56
C GLN A 152 -19.81 -1.03 5.19
N MET A 153 -18.99 -1.86 4.55
CA MET A 153 -19.27 -2.51 3.27
C MET A 153 -19.22 -4.03 3.45
N GLU A 154 -20.00 -4.76 2.63
CA GLU A 154 -19.88 -6.22 2.54
C GLU A 154 -18.83 -6.62 1.50
N THR A 155 -18.77 -5.87 0.39
CA THR A 155 -17.86 -6.08 -0.72
C THR A 155 -17.33 -4.77 -1.27
N VAL A 156 -16.13 -4.80 -1.85
CA VAL A 156 -15.55 -3.69 -2.61
C VAL A 156 -15.14 -4.21 -3.99
N THR A 157 -15.50 -3.51 -5.06
CA THR A 157 -15.08 -3.87 -6.42
C THR A 157 -13.63 -3.44 -6.65
N LEU A 158 -12.78 -4.35 -7.13
CA LEU A 158 -11.37 -4.12 -7.42
C LEU A 158 -11.02 -4.48 -8.88
N PRO A 159 -9.99 -3.83 -9.46
CA PRO A 159 -9.44 -4.25 -10.74
C PRO A 159 -8.60 -5.52 -10.57
N LYS A 160 -9.02 -6.61 -11.23
CA LYS A 160 -8.29 -7.87 -11.27
C LYS A 160 -7.25 -7.87 -12.39
N ASP A 161 -7.68 -7.46 -13.58
CA ASP A 161 -6.88 -7.29 -14.79
C ASP A 161 -7.32 -6.01 -15.51
N ALA A 162 -6.63 -5.58 -16.56
CA ALA A 162 -6.88 -4.30 -17.25
C ALA A 162 -8.34 -4.02 -17.65
N ASN A 163 -9.18 -5.06 -17.79
CA ASN A 163 -10.61 -4.91 -18.11
C ASN A 163 -11.52 -5.80 -17.23
N ASP A 164 -10.99 -6.48 -16.21
CA ASP A 164 -11.76 -7.41 -15.38
C ASP A 164 -11.91 -6.86 -13.96
N LEU A 165 -13.14 -6.85 -13.48
CA LEU A 165 -13.51 -6.36 -12.15
C LEU A 165 -13.94 -7.54 -11.28
N VAL A 166 -13.59 -7.48 -10.00
CA VAL A 166 -13.97 -8.51 -9.03
C VAL A 166 -14.49 -7.86 -7.76
N ASP A 167 -15.63 -8.32 -7.27
CA ASP A 167 -16.14 -7.95 -5.96
C ASP A 167 -15.42 -8.79 -4.91
N VAL A 168 -14.62 -8.13 -4.06
CA VAL A 168 -13.93 -8.80 -2.96
C VAL A 168 -14.70 -8.59 -1.66
N PRO A 169 -14.97 -9.66 -0.90
CA PRO A 169 -15.53 -9.53 0.44
C PRO A 169 -14.56 -8.79 1.36
N VAL A 170 -15.11 -7.88 2.15
CA VAL A 170 -14.37 -7.11 3.15
C VAL A 170 -14.96 -7.35 4.54
N SER A 171 -14.12 -7.17 5.54
CA SER A 171 -14.47 -7.32 6.95
C SER A 171 -14.00 -6.11 7.73
N PHE A 172 -14.66 -5.86 8.85
CA PHE A 172 -14.32 -4.78 9.75
C PHE A 172 -14.02 -5.33 11.13
N ILE A 173 -13.14 -4.62 11.82
CA ILE A 173 -13.16 -4.63 13.27
C ILE A 173 -14.52 -4.06 13.71
N PRO A 174 -15.19 -4.62 14.73
CA PRO A 174 -16.48 -4.13 15.19
C PRO A 174 -16.53 -2.60 15.35
N PRO A 175 -17.53 -1.91 14.77
CA PRO A 175 -17.57 -0.43 14.67
C PRO A 175 -17.92 0.26 15.99
N ASN A 176 -17.99 -0.48 17.11
CA ASN A 176 -18.39 0.07 18.39
C ASN A 176 -17.43 1.21 18.79
N PRO A 177 -17.96 2.41 19.11
CA PRO A 177 -17.15 3.61 19.35
C PRO A 177 -16.17 3.45 20.51
N ASP A 178 -16.55 2.68 21.53
CA ASP A 178 -15.80 2.51 22.79
C ASP A 178 -14.90 1.27 22.79
N PHE A 179 -14.96 0.44 21.74
CA PHE A 179 -14.15 -0.76 21.65
C PHE A 179 -12.69 -0.43 21.37
N LYS A 180 -11.80 -0.92 22.25
CA LYS A 180 -10.34 -0.72 22.16
C LYS A 180 -9.65 -2.04 21.86
N GLU A 181 -8.56 -1.97 21.11
CA GLU A 181 -7.68 -3.12 20.92
C GLU A 181 -6.21 -2.71 20.91
N TRP A 182 -5.36 -3.60 21.42
CA TRP A 182 -3.91 -3.49 21.31
C TRP A 182 -3.38 -4.70 20.56
N ARG A 183 -2.67 -4.46 19.46
CA ARG A 183 -1.96 -5.52 18.73
C ARG A 183 -0.50 -5.55 19.16
N LEU A 184 -0.17 -6.54 19.97
CA LEU A 184 1.06 -6.59 20.76
C LEU A 184 1.99 -7.73 20.33
N ASN A 185 3.30 -7.45 20.27
CA ASN A 185 4.31 -8.49 20.20
C ASN A 185 4.47 -9.22 21.55
N ALA A 186 5.42 -10.16 21.62
CA ALA A 186 5.69 -10.94 22.84
C ALA A 186 6.18 -10.10 24.03
N ASN A 187 6.67 -8.88 23.79
CA ASN A 187 7.15 -7.95 24.81
C ASN A 187 6.05 -6.98 25.29
N GLY A 188 4.90 -6.93 24.61
CA GLY A 188 3.86 -5.93 24.89
C GLY A 188 4.11 -4.60 24.17
N GLU A 189 4.84 -4.61 23.05
CA GLU A 189 5.06 -3.43 22.21
C GLU A 189 4.10 -3.47 21.01
N ALA A 190 3.76 -2.29 20.46
CA ALA A 190 2.97 -2.18 19.24
C ALA A 190 3.63 -2.95 18.09
N ALA A 191 2.82 -3.73 17.36
CA ALA A 191 3.32 -4.68 16.37
C ALA A 191 2.51 -4.65 15.07
N VAL A 192 2.10 -3.45 14.65
CA VAL A 192 1.41 -3.23 13.38
C VAL A 192 2.16 -2.18 12.59
N ALA A 193 2.35 -2.44 11.30
CA ALA A 193 2.84 -1.47 10.35
C ALA A 193 2.02 -1.51 9.06
N TYR A 194 1.77 -0.34 8.50
CA TYR A 194 1.09 -0.17 7.22
C TYR A 194 2.05 0.28 6.12
N ALA A 195 1.69 0.00 4.87
CA ALA A 195 2.34 0.60 3.71
C ALA A 195 1.41 0.68 2.50
N LEU A 196 1.56 1.74 1.71
CA LEU A 196 0.83 1.90 0.46
C LEU A 196 1.24 0.81 -0.56
N ARG A 197 0.24 0.20 -1.19
CA ARG A 197 0.41 -0.77 -2.28
C ARG A 197 -0.16 -0.30 -3.61
N GLY A 198 -0.58 0.95 -3.66
CA GLY A 198 -1.05 1.66 -4.85
C GLY A 198 -2.55 1.95 -4.81
N CYS A 199 -2.98 2.77 -5.75
CA CYS A 199 -4.36 3.24 -5.86
C CYS A 199 -4.88 3.08 -7.28
N PHE A 200 -6.19 3.10 -7.45
CA PHE A 200 -6.82 3.00 -8.76
C PHE A 200 -8.04 3.89 -8.83
N GLU A 201 -8.29 4.41 -10.03
CA GLU A 201 -9.55 5.05 -10.36
C GLU A 201 -10.65 4.00 -10.48
N THR A 202 -11.84 4.33 -10.01
CA THR A 202 -12.99 3.42 -10.07
C THR A 202 -13.86 3.69 -11.29
N SER A 203 -13.23 4.10 -12.38
CA SER A 203 -13.86 4.34 -13.66
C SER A 203 -13.00 3.75 -14.77
N THR A 204 -13.63 3.31 -15.85
CA THR A 204 -12.93 2.77 -17.02
C THR A 204 -13.47 3.38 -18.30
N VAL A 205 -12.59 3.67 -19.25
CA VAL A 205 -13.01 4.16 -20.57
C VAL A 205 -13.25 2.99 -21.50
N LYS A 206 -14.50 2.79 -21.92
CA LYS A 206 -14.92 1.77 -22.90
C LYS A 206 -15.38 2.47 -24.18
N GLY A 207 -14.50 2.49 -25.19
CA GLY A 207 -14.75 3.20 -26.44
C GLY A 207 -14.80 4.72 -26.22
N ASN A 208 -15.97 5.32 -26.36
CA ASN A 208 -16.20 6.75 -26.13
C ASN A 208 -17.02 7.06 -24.87
N ARG A 209 -17.16 6.09 -23.96
CA ARG A 209 -17.91 6.23 -22.72
C ARG A 209 -17.02 5.95 -21.51
N VAL A 210 -17.28 6.70 -20.43
CA VAL A 210 -16.74 6.42 -19.10
C VAL A 210 -17.77 5.56 -18.36
N ASP A 211 -17.32 4.41 -17.88
CA ASP A 211 -18.10 3.47 -17.07
C ASP A 211 -17.59 3.56 -15.63
N ILE A 212 -18.41 4.13 -14.73
CA ILE A 212 -18.08 4.35 -13.32
C ILE A 212 -18.65 3.19 -12.51
N TRP A 213 -17.81 2.53 -11.72
CA TRP A 213 -18.18 1.31 -10.99
C TRP A 213 -17.86 1.38 -9.49
N GLY A 214 -17.08 2.37 -9.01
CA GLY A 214 -16.75 2.53 -7.58
C GLY A 214 -17.81 3.19 -6.70
N GLY A 215 -19.00 3.44 -7.24
CA GLY A 215 -20.07 4.13 -6.51
C GLY A 215 -19.66 5.56 -6.12
N GLU A 216 -19.62 5.85 -4.82
CA GLU A 216 -19.27 7.16 -4.29
C GLU A 216 -17.76 7.43 -4.17
N TYR A 217 -16.92 6.42 -4.41
CA TYR A 217 -15.46 6.53 -4.24
C TYR A 217 -14.78 6.58 -5.61
N PRO A 218 -14.48 7.77 -6.19
CA PRO A 218 -13.81 7.85 -7.49
C PRO A 218 -12.41 7.22 -7.50
N VAL A 219 -11.79 7.09 -6.33
CA VAL A 219 -10.45 6.53 -6.14
C VAL A 219 -10.44 5.63 -4.92
N ILE A 220 -9.77 4.48 -5.02
CA ILE A 220 -9.54 3.58 -3.89
C ILE A 220 -8.04 3.26 -3.81
N CYS A 221 -7.49 3.29 -2.60
CA CYS A 221 -6.11 2.90 -2.30
C CYS A 221 -6.06 1.59 -1.53
N LEU A 222 -5.11 0.75 -1.89
CA LEU A 222 -4.77 -0.50 -1.21
C LEU A 222 -3.61 -0.26 -0.25
N VAL A 223 -3.81 -0.60 1.02
CA VAL A 223 -2.80 -0.49 2.07
C VAL A 223 -2.56 -1.88 2.65
N VAL A 224 -1.30 -2.30 2.71
CA VAL A 224 -0.91 -3.54 3.39
C VAL A 224 -0.85 -3.28 4.88
N GLU A 225 -1.42 -4.19 5.68
CA GLU A 225 -1.22 -4.29 7.13
C GLU A 225 -0.33 -5.48 7.42
N ASP A 226 0.86 -5.24 7.94
CA ASP A 226 1.67 -6.26 8.59
C ASP A 226 1.39 -6.24 10.08
N ALA A 227 0.54 -7.16 10.52
CA ALA A 227 0.23 -7.38 11.92
C ALA A 227 1.18 -8.46 12.45
N GLU A 228 2.34 -8.05 12.96
CA GLU A 228 3.41 -8.90 13.50
C GLU A 228 3.14 -9.29 14.96
N ASN A 229 1.95 -8.96 15.47
CA ASN A 229 1.53 -9.20 16.84
C ASN A 229 1.33 -10.70 17.13
N THR A 230 1.69 -11.10 18.34
CA THR A 230 1.46 -12.46 18.86
C THR A 230 0.28 -12.49 19.85
N HIS A 231 -0.17 -11.32 20.29
CA HIS A 231 -1.29 -11.15 21.20
C HIS A 231 -2.19 -10.02 20.71
N ILE A 232 -3.47 -10.12 20.99
CA ILE A 232 -4.43 -9.01 20.87
C ILE A 232 -5.14 -8.87 22.20
N LEU A 233 -4.98 -7.71 22.83
CA LEU A 233 -5.77 -7.33 24.00
C LEU A 233 -6.98 -6.56 23.52
N TYR A 234 -8.16 -6.97 23.96
CA TYR A 234 -9.43 -6.31 23.69
C TYR A 234 -9.95 -5.68 24.96
N ALA A 235 -10.51 -4.47 24.85
CA ALA A 235 -11.24 -3.84 25.94
C ALA A 235 -12.56 -3.26 25.45
N LEU A 236 -13.62 -3.46 26.22
CA LEU A 236 -14.91 -2.80 26.02
C LEU A 236 -15.56 -2.56 27.37
N ASN A 237 -15.80 -1.29 27.70
CA ASN A 237 -16.15 -0.88 29.07
C ASN A 237 -15.08 -1.38 30.06
N ASP A 238 -15.49 -2.03 31.15
CA ASP A 238 -14.59 -2.61 32.15
C ASP A 238 -14.15 -4.04 31.84
N HIS A 239 -14.54 -4.58 30.68
CA HIS A 239 -14.24 -5.96 30.28
C HIS A 239 -12.98 -6.03 29.44
N LEU A 240 -12.07 -6.94 29.81
CA LEU A 240 -10.76 -7.12 29.20
C LEU A 240 -10.56 -8.58 28.82
N TYR A 241 -10.04 -8.82 27.63
CA TYR A 241 -9.70 -10.17 27.20
C TYR A 241 -8.49 -10.17 26.28
N ILE A 242 -7.53 -11.05 26.53
CA ILE A 242 -6.38 -11.28 25.67
C ILE A 242 -6.52 -12.57 24.88
N SER A 243 -6.30 -12.48 23.57
CA SER A 243 -6.21 -13.61 22.67
C SER A 243 -4.79 -13.79 22.16
N PRO A 244 -4.30 -15.04 21.99
CA PRO A 244 -3.17 -15.27 21.09
C PRO A 244 -3.54 -14.89 19.66
N ALA A 245 -2.54 -14.50 18.87
CA ALA A 245 -2.68 -14.16 17.47
C ALA A 245 -1.51 -14.73 16.66
N THR A 246 -1.82 -15.14 15.44
CA THR A 246 -0.80 -15.49 14.44
C THR A 246 -0.42 -14.21 13.69
N PRO A 247 0.87 -13.92 13.52
CA PRO A 247 1.33 -12.83 12.67
C PRO A 247 0.79 -12.95 11.25
N MET A 248 0.13 -11.90 10.77
CA MET A 248 -0.63 -11.92 9.52
C MET A 248 -0.43 -10.62 8.74
N ARG A 249 -0.27 -10.77 7.43
CA ARG A 249 -0.39 -9.71 6.44
C ARG A 249 -1.82 -9.69 5.89
N SER A 250 -2.45 -8.53 5.94
CA SER A 250 -3.78 -8.27 5.38
C SER A 250 -3.81 -7.02 4.52
N PHE A 251 -4.94 -6.76 3.87
CA PHE A 251 -5.08 -5.74 2.84
C PHE A 251 -6.28 -4.84 3.13
N LEU A 252 -6.02 -3.59 3.48
CA LEU A 252 -7.01 -2.57 3.80
C LEU A 252 -7.32 -1.74 2.55
N LEU A 253 -8.58 -1.38 2.38
CA LEU A 253 -9.06 -0.57 1.26
C LEU A 253 -9.54 0.78 1.79
N PHE A 254 -9.04 1.87 1.22
CA PHE A 254 -9.43 3.22 1.59
C PHE A 254 -10.04 3.93 0.39
N GLY A 255 -11.27 4.43 0.53
CA GLY A 255 -12.00 5.15 -0.51
C GLY A 255 -11.87 6.65 -0.33
N TYR A 256 -11.66 7.37 -1.42
CA TYR A 256 -11.65 8.82 -1.43
C TYR A 256 -13.08 9.36 -1.50
N LEU A 257 -13.44 10.33 -0.64
CA LEU A 257 -14.77 10.96 -0.63
C LEU A 257 -14.81 12.34 -1.30
N GLY A 258 -13.65 12.92 -1.64
CA GLY A 258 -13.54 14.33 -2.01
C GLY A 258 -12.93 15.17 -0.90
N ASP A 259 -12.52 16.41 -1.23
CA ASP A 259 -12.02 17.41 -0.27
C ASP A 259 -10.89 16.92 0.67
N GLY A 260 -10.02 16.03 0.17
CA GLY A 260 -8.93 15.45 0.95
C GLY A 260 -9.37 14.39 1.97
N GLN A 261 -10.65 14.00 1.98
CA GLN A 261 -11.20 13.02 2.91
C GLN A 261 -11.10 11.60 2.37
N TRP A 262 -10.61 10.70 3.22
CA TRP A 262 -10.50 9.27 2.96
C TRP A 262 -11.23 8.50 4.05
N VAL A 263 -11.77 7.34 3.70
CA VAL A 263 -12.46 6.46 4.65
C VAL A 263 -12.05 5.01 4.45
N TRP A 264 -11.98 4.27 5.54
CA TRP A 264 -11.70 2.86 5.52
C TRP A 264 -12.93 2.06 5.06
N LEU A 265 -12.79 1.38 3.92
CA LEU A 265 -13.81 0.51 3.31
C LEU A 265 -13.71 -0.94 3.78
N GLY A 266 -12.75 -1.26 4.65
CA GLY A 266 -12.59 -2.56 5.28
C GLY A 266 -11.29 -3.27 4.92
N THR A 267 -11.11 -4.44 5.49
CA THR A 267 -9.99 -5.35 5.23
C THR A 267 -10.49 -6.51 4.39
N GLN A 268 -9.82 -6.81 3.26
CA GLN A 268 -10.14 -7.98 2.45
C GLN A 268 -10.14 -9.24 3.32
N THR A 269 -11.17 -10.08 3.19
CA THR A 269 -11.20 -11.33 3.96
C THR A 269 -10.14 -12.30 3.47
N GLU A 270 -9.81 -12.25 2.17
CA GLU A 270 -8.75 -13.00 1.53
C GLU A 270 -8.07 -12.14 0.45
N PRO A 271 -6.76 -12.30 0.21
CA PRO A 271 -5.86 -13.22 0.89
C PRO A 271 -5.42 -12.70 2.28
N LYS A 272 -5.30 -13.61 3.25
CA LYS A 272 -4.54 -13.38 4.48
C LYS A 272 -3.26 -14.22 4.45
N LEU A 273 -2.11 -13.56 4.56
CA LEU A 273 -0.81 -14.21 4.40
C LEU A 273 -0.11 -14.30 5.75
N GLU A 274 0.25 -15.50 6.19
CA GLU A 274 1.04 -15.66 7.42
C GLU A 274 2.41 -15.00 7.28
N ILE A 275 2.82 -14.26 8.33
CA ILE A 275 4.15 -13.68 8.41
C ILE A 275 5.06 -14.68 9.10
N THR A 276 5.84 -15.42 8.30
CA THR A 276 6.81 -16.39 8.81
C THR A 276 8.20 -15.80 9.03
N ASP A 277 8.54 -14.74 8.29
CA ASP A 277 9.80 -13.99 8.44
C ASP A 277 9.50 -12.48 8.52
N VAL A 278 9.57 -11.95 9.74
CA VAL A 278 9.33 -10.53 10.04
C VAL A 278 10.31 -9.61 9.29
N THR A 279 11.55 -10.05 9.11
CA THR A 279 12.58 -9.22 8.46
C THR A 279 12.34 -9.12 6.95
N GLU A 280 11.99 -10.24 6.32
CA GLU A 280 11.62 -10.27 4.91
C GLU A 280 10.39 -9.40 4.65
N ASN A 281 9.33 -9.56 5.45
CA ASN A 281 8.11 -8.76 5.33
C ASN A 281 8.37 -7.26 5.52
N ALA A 282 9.19 -6.87 6.51
CA ALA A 282 9.56 -5.48 6.72
C ALA A 282 10.37 -4.89 5.55
N SER A 283 11.28 -5.67 4.96
CA SER A 283 12.04 -5.25 3.77
C SER A 283 11.16 -5.09 2.55
N ASP A 284 10.23 -6.03 2.32
CA ASP A 284 9.23 -5.95 1.25
C ASP A 284 8.33 -4.71 1.43
N ARG A 285 7.82 -4.50 2.64
CA ARG A 285 6.98 -3.36 3.01
C ARG A 285 7.66 -2.02 2.67
N LEU A 286 8.91 -1.85 3.09
CA LEU A 286 9.69 -0.64 2.79
C LEU A 286 9.95 -0.47 1.28
N THR A 287 10.27 -1.57 0.60
CA THR A 287 10.54 -1.56 -0.85
C THR A 287 9.30 -1.14 -1.63
N VAL A 288 8.15 -1.73 -1.32
CA VAL A 288 6.87 -1.41 -1.96
C VAL A 288 6.48 0.03 -1.65
N ALA A 289 6.53 0.48 -0.40
CA ALA A 289 6.20 1.88 -0.05
C ALA A 289 7.05 2.88 -0.85
N THR A 290 8.36 2.63 -0.96
CA THR A 290 9.30 3.49 -1.70
C THR A 290 8.93 3.58 -3.19
N LEU A 291 8.47 2.47 -3.79
CA LEU A 291 8.04 2.46 -5.19
C LEU A 291 6.80 3.32 -5.44
N TYR A 292 5.97 3.56 -4.42
CA TYR A 292 4.79 4.42 -4.48
C TYR A 292 5.05 5.85 -3.97
N ASP A 293 6.32 6.26 -3.82
CA ASP A 293 6.71 7.57 -3.25
C ASP A 293 6.08 7.80 -1.86
N SER A 294 5.99 6.72 -1.07
CA SER A 294 5.39 6.66 0.25
C SER A 294 6.39 6.13 1.28
N GLN A 295 6.00 6.18 2.55
CA GLN A 295 6.72 5.61 3.68
C GLN A 295 5.89 4.50 4.36
N PRO A 296 6.52 3.60 5.13
CA PRO A 296 5.81 2.78 6.10
C PRO A 296 5.21 3.64 7.23
N TRP A 297 4.03 3.23 7.70
CA TRP A 297 3.34 3.88 8.81
C TRP A 297 3.26 2.91 9.99
N ASP A 298 4.03 3.15 11.03
CA ASP A 298 4.11 2.35 12.25
C ASP A 298 3.89 3.23 13.50
N ALA A 299 3.94 2.62 14.69
CA ALA A 299 3.76 3.32 15.96
C ALA A 299 4.72 4.50 16.14
N LYS A 300 5.95 4.39 15.61
CA LYS A 300 6.92 5.47 15.66
C LYS A 300 6.50 6.62 14.75
N TRP A 301 6.02 6.35 13.54
CA TRP A 301 5.47 7.39 12.68
C TRP A 301 4.23 8.06 13.32
N LEU A 302 3.33 7.27 13.92
CA LEU A 302 2.13 7.78 14.59
C LEU A 302 2.48 8.75 15.73
N SER A 303 3.42 8.34 16.59
CA SER A 303 3.95 9.17 17.68
C SER A 303 4.64 10.45 17.17
N ASN A 304 5.51 10.34 16.16
CA ASN A 304 6.26 11.51 15.67
C ASN A 304 5.38 12.52 14.91
N THR A 305 4.43 12.03 14.11
CA THR A 305 3.61 12.88 13.22
C THR A 305 2.37 13.41 13.91
N TYR A 306 1.71 12.59 14.74
CA TYR A 306 0.42 12.92 15.36
C TYR A 306 0.49 13.03 16.89
N HIS A 307 1.65 12.77 17.51
CA HIS A 307 1.81 12.78 18.97
C HIS A 307 0.88 11.80 19.69
N LEU A 308 0.57 10.69 19.01
CA LEU A 308 -0.23 9.59 19.54
C LEU A 308 0.71 8.41 19.80
N ASP A 309 1.19 8.30 21.03
CA ASP A 309 1.87 7.10 21.51
C ASP A 309 0.83 6.00 21.80
N MET A 310 1.26 4.74 21.73
CA MET A 310 0.43 3.61 22.15
C MET A 310 -0.11 3.81 23.57
N GLN A 311 -1.42 3.55 23.76
CA GLN A 311 -2.05 3.67 25.06
C GLN A 311 -1.42 2.68 26.05
N PRO A 312 -1.26 3.09 27.32
CA PRO A 312 -0.66 2.22 28.33
C PRO A 312 -1.45 0.93 28.48
N LEU A 313 -0.72 -0.17 28.62
CA LEU A 313 -1.34 -1.47 28.87
C LEU A 313 -1.86 -1.54 30.31
N PRO A 314 -3.03 -2.15 30.54
CA PRO A 314 -3.49 -2.48 31.88
C PRO A 314 -2.47 -3.33 32.64
N GLU A 315 -2.38 -3.16 33.96
CA GLU A 315 -1.55 -4.00 34.79
C GLU A 315 -1.93 -5.48 34.64
N ASN A 316 -0.93 -6.35 34.56
CA ASN A 316 -1.13 -7.79 34.38
C ASN A 316 -1.94 -8.16 33.13
N TRP A 317 -1.88 -7.37 32.05
CA TRP A 317 -2.65 -7.61 30.81
C TRP A 317 -2.59 -9.05 30.27
N ARG A 318 -1.50 -9.77 30.52
CA ARG A 318 -1.31 -11.17 30.12
C ARG A 318 -2.22 -12.17 30.82
N SER A 319 -2.85 -11.81 31.95
CA SER A 319 -3.72 -12.70 32.71
C SER A 319 -5.20 -12.59 32.36
N PHE A 320 -5.61 -11.69 31.47
CA PHE A 320 -7.02 -11.50 31.09
C PHE A 320 -7.52 -12.58 30.11
N THR A 321 -7.43 -13.85 30.48
CA THR A 321 -7.79 -14.99 29.62
C THR A 321 -9.15 -15.60 29.97
N ASP A 322 -10.00 -14.89 30.71
CA ASP A 322 -11.33 -15.40 31.08
C ASP A 322 -12.25 -15.42 29.85
N GLU A 323 -12.75 -16.61 29.50
CA GLU A 323 -13.66 -16.79 28.37
C GLU A 323 -15.01 -16.09 28.61
N ASN A 324 -15.44 -15.87 29.86
CA ASN A 324 -16.66 -15.12 30.14
C ASN A 324 -16.54 -13.65 29.71
N GLU A 325 -15.37 -13.04 29.93
CA GLU A 325 -15.06 -11.68 29.49
C GLU A 325 -15.12 -11.56 27.97
N LYS A 326 -14.52 -12.53 27.27
CA LYS A 326 -14.60 -12.64 25.81
C LYS A 326 -16.05 -12.76 25.33
N GLN A 327 -16.84 -13.66 25.91
CA GLN A 327 -18.24 -13.84 25.51
C GLN A 327 -19.06 -12.57 25.77
N TYR A 328 -18.82 -11.88 26.88
CA TYR A 328 -19.46 -10.61 27.16
C TYR A 328 -19.13 -9.58 26.08
N ILE A 329 -17.84 -9.35 25.79
CA ILE A 329 -17.39 -8.42 24.75
C ILE A 329 -18.06 -8.76 23.41
N LEU A 330 -18.02 -10.04 23.00
CA LEU A 330 -18.64 -10.48 21.76
C LEU A 330 -20.15 -10.22 21.73
N SER A 331 -20.86 -10.49 22.83
CA SER A 331 -22.31 -10.29 22.92
C SER A 331 -22.72 -8.83 22.77
N VAL A 332 -21.93 -7.91 23.35
CA VAL A 332 -22.16 -6.46 23.20
C VAL A 332 -21.90 -6.04 21.76
N LEU A 333 -20.82 -6.53 21.16
CA LEU A 333 -20.46 -6.19 19.77
C LEU A 333 -21.43 -6.76 18.74
N SER A 334 -22.07 -7.91 19.00
CA SER A 334 -23.13 -8.48 18.15
C SER A 334 -24.52 -7.89 18.40
N GLY A 335 -24.67 -6.99 19.38
CA GLY A 335 -25.98 -6.41 19.76
C GLY A 335 -26.92 -7.42 20.42
N THR A 336 -26.38 -8.49 21.00
CA THR A 336 -27.14 -9.56 21.66
C THR A 336 -26.93 -9.60 23.18
N ALA A 337 -26.22 -8.62 23.74
CA ALA A 337 -26.10 -8.45 25.18
C ALA A 337 -27.47 -8.10 25.81
N PRO A 338 -27.79 -8.63 27.00
CA PRO A 338 -29.05 -8.32 27.70
C PRO A 338 -29.13 -6.88 28.21
#